data_AF-A0A395XHZ9-F1
#
_entry.id   AF-A0A395XHZ9-F1
#
_cell.length_a   1.000
_cell.length_b   1.000
_cell.length_c   1.000
_cell.angle_alpha   90.00
_cell.angle_beta   90.00
_cell.angle_gamma   90.00
#
_symmetry.space_group_name_H-M   'P 1'
#
loop_
_entity.id
_entity.type
_entity.pdbx_description
1 polymer ?
#
loop_
_entity_poly.entity_id
_entity_poly.type
_entity_poly.pdbx_seq_one_letter_code
_entity_poly.pdbx_strand_id
1 'polypeptide(L)'
;MSSTSTVSASVDSTTKAIANARIREAGATPNSVIRDLWAHIASTGDIPVYDDSSSRRSRKQTAMQRLEALRATVPSGTPLATMSDREVREELRNRHV
;
A
#
# COMPACT_ATOMS: atom_id res chain seq x y z
N MET A 1 -3.11 5.06 -39.49
CA MET A 1 -1.66 4.78 -39.36
C MET A 1 -1.40 4.44 -37.90
N SER A 2 -0.86 3.26 -37.59
CA SER A 2 -0.40 2.95 -36.23
C SER A 2 0.99 3.55 -36.08
N SER A 3 1.09 4.71 -35.42
CA SER A 3 2.36 5.36 -35.15
C SER A 3 3.01 4.70 -33.94
N THR A 4 3.94 3.79 -34.16
CA THR A 4 4.73 3.20 -33.07
C THR A 4 5.93 4.09 -32.75
N SER A 5 6.22 4.25 -31.46
CA SER A 5 7.40 4.99 -30.97
C SER A 5 8.25 4.11 -30.05
N THR A 6 9.56 4.31 -30.06
CA THR A 6 10.52 3.57 -29.24
C THR A 6 10.81 4.32 -27.94
N VAL A 7 10.87 3.59 -26.83
CA VAL A 7 11.28 4.11 -25.52
C VAL A 7 12.59 3.45 -25.11
N SER A 8 13.60 4.26 -24.76
CA SER A 8 14.93 3.79 -24.34
C SER A 8 15.37 4.51 -23.07
N ALA A 9 15.95 3.77 -22.12
CA ALA A 9 16.50 4.31 -20.90
C ALA A 9 17.72 3.51 -20.45
N SER A 10 18.67 4.18 -19.80
CA SER A 10 19.82 3.55 -19.16
C SER A 10 19.45 3.09 -17.75
N VAL A 11 19.79 1.85 -17.42
CA VAL A 11 19.57 1.23 -16.11
C VAL A 11 20.80 0.44 -15.72
N ASP A 12 21.09 0.40 -14.42
CA ASP A 12 22.14 -0.44 -13.85
C ASP A 12 21.96 -1.91 -14.27
N SER A 13 23.07 -2.56 -14.63
CA SER A 13 23.06 -3.91 -15.20
C SER A 13 22.58 -4.96 -14.20
N THR A 14 22.95 -4.81 -12.93
CA THR A 14 22.54 -5.69 -11.84
C THR A 14 21.05 -5.55 -11.58
N THR A 15 20.56 -4.31 -11.49
CA THR A 15 19.15 -3.97 -11.33
C THR A 15 18.31 -4.55 -12.46
N LYS A 16 18.76 -4.39 -13.71
CA LYS A 16 18.10 -4.96 -14.89
C LYS A 16 18.02 -6.49 -14.83
N ALA A 17 19.09 -7.17 -14.42
CA ALA A 17 19.12 -8.63 -14.31
C ALA A 17 18.11 -9.14 -13.27
N ILE A 18 18.11 -8.54 -12.08
CA ILE A 18 17.19 -8.89 -10.99
C ILE A 18 15.74 -8.64 -11.40
N ALA A 19 15.44 -7.46 -11.96
CA ALA A 19 14.10 -7.12 -12.41
C ALA A 19 13.59 -8.08 -13.50
N ASN A 20 14.43 -8.43 -14.47
CA ASN A 20 14.06 -9.35 -15.54
C ASN A 20 13.74 -10.76 -15.02
N ALA A 21 14.47 -11.25 -14.01
CA ALA A 21 14.18 -12.54 -13.39
C ALA A 21 12.78 -12.54 -12.76
N ARG A 22 12.49 -11.53 -11.93
CA ARG A 22 11.19 -11.38 -11.25
C ARG A 22 10.02 -11.20 -12.23
N ILE A 23 10.22 -10.41 -13.28
CA ILE A 23 9.19 -10.19 -14.31
C ILE A 23 8.85 -11.52 -15.01
N ARG A 24 9.86 -12.35 -15.30
CA ARG A 24 9.66 -13.66 -15.92
C ARG A 24 9.00 -14.66 -14.97
N GLU A 25 9.37 -14.67 -13.69
CA GLU A 25 8.72 -15.48 -12.66
C GLU A 25 7.22 -15.17 -12.55
N ALA A 26 6.83 -13.90 -12.77
CA ALA A 26 5.44 -13.46 -12.83
C ALA A 26 4.73 -13.75 -14.17
N GLY A 27 5.37 -14.45 -15.11
CA GLY A 27 4.80 -14.77 -16.43
C GLY A 27 4.71 -13.57 -17.38
N ALA A 28 5.36 -12.46 -17.07
CA ALA A 28 5.36 -11.24 -17.87
C ALA A 28 6.67 -11.06 -18.65
N THR A 29 6.69 -10.07 -19.55
CA THR A 29 7.90 -9.66 -20.27
C THR A 29 8.26 -8.22 -19.92
N PRO A 30 9.54 -7.82 -19.99
CA PRO A 30 9.91 -6.43 -19.76
C PRO A 30 9.14 -5.46 -20.67
N ASN A 31 8.90 -5.84 -21.92
CA ASN A 31 8.17 -5.03 -22.88
C ASN A 31 6.67 -4.90 -22.55
N SER A 32 6.04 -5.96 -22.03
CA SER A 32 4.63 -5.86 -21.60
C SER A 32 4.52 -4.95 -20.38
N VAL A 33 5.41 -5.08 -19.40
CA VAL A 33 5.45 -4.21 -18.22
C VAL A 33 5.61 -2.74 -18.59
N ILE A 34 6.55 -2.42 -19.49
CA ILE A 34 6.76 -1.04 -19.96
C ILE A 34 5.50 -0.55 -20.69
N ARG A 35 4.93 -1.36 -21.59
CA ARG A 35 3.72 -0.98 -22.35
C ARG A 35 2.53 -0.68 -21.43
N ASP A 36 2.31 -1.54 -20.44
CA ASP A 36 1.19 -1.41 -19.49
C ASP A 36 1.38 -0.18 -18.61
N LEU A 37 2.61 0.12 -18.19
CA LEU A 37 2.93 1.35 -17.46
C LEU A 37 2.61 2.60 -18.29
N TRP A 38 3.03 2.65 -19.55
CA TRP A 38 2.72 3.78 -20.43
C TRP A 38 1.21 3.92 -20.69
N ALA A 39 0.50 2.80 -20.87
CA ALA A 39 -0.95 2.79 -21.03
C ALA A 39 -1.68 3.26 -19.76
N HIS A 40 -1.17 2.88 -18.58
CA HIS A 40 -1.69 3.35 -17.30
C HIS A 40 -1.55 4.87 -17.17
N ILE A 41 -0.33 5.40 -17.34
CA ILE A 41 -0.07 6.85 -17.25
C ILE A 41 -0.93 7.62 -18.27
N ALA A 42 -1.05 7.11 -19.51
CA ALA A 42 -1.85 7.75 -20.53
C ALA A 42 -3.36 7.75 -20.22
N SER A 43 -3.86 6.74 -19.49
CA SER A 43 -5.29 6.62 -19.17
C SER A 43 -5.69 7.33 -17.88
N THR A 44 -4.82 7.37 -16.87
CA THR A 44 -5.12 7.97 -15.56
C THR A 44 -4.53 9.37 -15.37
N GLY A 45 -3.42 9.68 -16.07
CA GLY A 45 -2.60 10.86 -15.80
C GLY A 45 -1.70 10.72 -14.57
N ASP A 46 -1.76 9.60 -13.86
CA ASP A 46 -0.98 9.37 -12.64
C ASP A 46 0.38 8.75 -12.94
N ILE A 47 1.44 9.32 -12.37
CA ILE A 47 2.80 8.78 -12.44
C ILE A 47 3.04 7.93 -11.20
N PRO A 48 3.28 6.61 -11.33
CA PRO A 48 3.58 5.76 -10.19
C PRO A 48 4.86 6.21 -9.46
N VAL A 49 4.74 6.43 -8.15
CA VAL A 49 5.87 6.81 -7.28
C VAL A 49 6.35 5.58 -6.52
N TYR A 50 7.64 5.23 -6.69
CA TYR A 50 8.24 4.00 -6.15
C TYR A 50 9.26 4.23 -5.02
N ASP A 51 9.21 5.40 -4.37
CA ASP A 51 10.20 5.77 -3.33
C ASP A 51 10.07 4.90 -2.07
N ASP A 52 11.19 4.43 -1.53
CA ASP A 52 11.29 3.67 -0.28
C ASP A 52 10.90 4.53 0.95
N SER A 53 11.02 5.87 0.86
CA SER A 53 10.55 6.79 1.90
C SER A 53 9.02 6.84 2.01
N SER A 54 8.33 6.58 0.89
CA SER A 54 6.87 6.49 0.84
C SER A 54 6.34 5.24 1.56
N SER A 55 7.15 4.19 1.73
CA SER A 55 6.75 2.96 2.44
C SER A 55 6.46 3.20 3.92
N ARG A 56 7.14 4.16 4.56
CA ARG A 56 6.90 4.54 5.97
C ARG A 56 5.70 5.47 6.10
N ARG A 57 5.56 6.45 5.19
CA ARG A 57 4.41 7.37 5.17
C ARG A 57 3.11 6.65 4.79
N SER A 58 3.18 5.76 3.80
CA SER A 58 2.07 4.90 3.35
C SER A 58 1.66 3.89 4.42
N ARG A 59 2.60 3.23 5.13
CA ARG A 59 2.26 2.39 6.28
C ARG A 59 1.62 3.16 7.43
N LYS A 60 2.15 4.34 7.77
CA LYS A 60 1.56 5.21 8.81
C LYS A 60 0.15 5.64 8.42
N GLN A 61 -0.05 6.07 7.17
CA GLN A 61 -1.35 6.49 6.66
C GLN A 61 -2.34 5.32 6.61
N THR A 62 -1.90 4.14 6.16
CA THR A 62 -2.72 2.91 6.18
C THR A 62 -3.09 2.51 7.61
N ALA A 63 -2.16 2.61 8.56
CA ALA A 63 -2.43 2.35 9.97
C ALA A 63 -3.42 3.36 10.57
N MET A 64 -3.31 4.64 10.20
CA MET A 64 -4.27 5.67 10.61
C MET A 64 -5.66 5.46 10.02
N GLN A 65 -5.77 5.10 8.73
CA GLN A 65 -7.05 4.76 8.10
C GLN A 65 -7.69 3.54 8.76
N ARG A 66 -6.92 2.50 9.09
CA ARG A 66 -7.41 1.34 9.83
C ARG A 66 -7.87 1.71 11.24
N LEU A 67 -7.15 2.60 11.92
CA LEU A 67 -7.53 3.09 13.24
C LEU A 67 -8.84 3.90 13.20
N GLU A 68 -9.02 4.76 12.20
CA GLU A 68 -10.26 5.51 12.00
C GLU A 68 -11.44 4.59 11.69
N ALA A 69 -11.25 3.60 10.81
CA ALA A 69 -12.26 2.59 10.52
C ALA A 69 -12.66 1.81 11.79
N LEU A 70 -11.67 1.39 12.60
CA LEU A 70 -11.93 0.72 13.88
C LEU A 70 -12.72 1.62 14.84
N ARG A 71 -12.30 2.88 15.00
CA ARG A 71 -13.03 3.86 15.83
C ARG A 71 -14.48 4.04 15.38
N ALA A 72 -14.73 4.07 14.08
CA ALA A 72 -16.09 4.17 13.54
C ALA A 72 -16.96 2.93 13.85
N THR A 73 -16.34 1.76 14.00
CA THR A 73 -17.03 0.51 14.35
C THR A 73 -17.20 0.30 15.86
N VAL A 74 -16.52 1.08 16.71
CA VAL A 74 -16.65 0.96 18.16
C VAL A 74 -18.02 1.47 18.58
N PRO A 75 -18.82 0.67 19.32
CA PRO A 75 -20.11 1.13 19.82
C PRO A 75 -19.95 2.36 20.71
N SER A 76 -20.67 3.43 20.37
CA SER A 76 -20.75 4.64 21.20
C SER A 76 -21.70 4.41 22.38
N GLY A 77 -21.43 5.07 23.51
CA GLY A 77 -22.27 4.94 24.71
C GLY A 77 -22.13 3.62 25.48
N THR A 78 -21.04 2.88 25.28
CA THR A 78 -20.74 1.70 26.11
C THR A 78 -20.42 2.12 27.55
N PRO A 79 -20.70 1.27 28.56
CA PRO A 79 -20.32 1.56 29.95
C PRO A 79 -18.82 1.87 30.11
N LEU A 80 -17.97 1.23 29.28
CA LEU A 80 -16.54 1.49 29.21
C LEU A 80 -16.19 2.93 28.83
N ALA A 81 -17.05 3.64 28.09
CA ALA A 81 -16.83 5.03 27.68
C ALA A 81 -17.01 6.03 28.83
N THR A 82 -17.68 5.63 29.91
CA THR A 82 -17.95 6.47 31.10
C THR A 82 -17.19 6.02 32.35
N MET A 83 -16.47 4.90 32.26
CA MET A 83 -15.69 4.34 33.36
C MET A 83 -14.36 5.07 33.53
N SER A 84 -13.93 5.24 34.78
CA SER A 84 -12.56 5.63 35.09
C SER A 84 -11.57 4.52 34.76
N ASP A 85 -10.29 4.88 34.53
CA ASP A 85 -9.21 3.92 34.24
C ASP A 85 -9.13 2.76 35.25
N ARG A 86 -9.46 3.02 36.52
CA ARG A 86 -9.49 2.00 37.57
C ARG A 86 -10.61 0.98 37.33
N GLU A 87 -11.80 1.47 36.99
CA GLU A 87 -12.99 0.65 36.74
C GLU A 87 -12.83 -0.19 35.47
N VAL A 88 -12.23 0.37 34.41
CA VAL A 88 -11.89 -0.39 33.19
C VAL A 88 -10.92 -1.53 33.51
N ARG A 89 -9.90 -1.26 34.32
CA ARG A 89 -8.90 -2.28 34.71
C ARG A 89 -9.51 -3.41 35.54
N GLU A 90 -10.47 -3.08 36.40
CA GLU A 90 -11.21 -4.03 37.23
C GLU A 90 -12.18 -4.88 36.39
N GLU A 91 -12.87 -4.26 35.43
CA GLU A 91 -13.78 -4.93 34.49
C GLU A 91 -13.03 -5.94 33.58
N LEU A 92 -11.89 -5.53 33.00
CA LEU A 92 -11.06 -6.40 32.17
C LEU A 92 -10.47 -7.57 32.96
N ARG A 93 -10.15 -7.36 34.24
CA ARG A 93 -9.66 -8.41 35.14
C ARG A 93 -10.74 -9.45 35.42
N ASN A 94 -11.99 -9.01 35.59
CA ASN A 94 -13.14 -9.89 35.85
C ASN A 94 -13.59 -10.68 34.60
N ARG A 95 -13.27 -10.22 33.38
CA ARG A 95 -13.57 -10.92 32.12
C ARG A 95 -12.64 -12.09 31.78
N HIS A 96 -11.49 -12.20 32.46
CA HIS A 96 -10.51 -13.28 32.23
C HIS A 96 -10.55 -14.36 33.32
N VAL A 97 -11.68 -14.46 34.02
CA VAL A 97 -12.05 -15.55 34.94
C VAL A 97 -13.21 -16.31 34.31
#